data_AF-T1EMR8-F1
#
_entry.id   AF-T1EMR8-F1
#
_cell.length_a   1.000
_cell.length_b   1.000
_cell.length_c   1.000
_cell.angle_alpha   90.00
_cell.angle_beta   90.00
_cell.angle_gamma   90.00
#
_symmetry.space_group_name_H-M   'P 1'
#
loop_
_entity.id
_entity.type
_entity.pdbx_description
1 polymer ?
#
loop_
_entity_poly.entity_id
_entity_poly.type
_entity_poly.pdbx_seq_one_letter_code
_entity_poly.pdbx_strand_id
1 'polypeptide(L)'
;MSTSGNAYAEINENFKAIVQFETLSIGELEIAADGLRSLFPNDLDDTLNTELLHLKSHLAALDQNAVPHTPIDLCKWIRLNDLQCVYPNVDIALRMYTFTPATNYSAERSFSCLRRVKNYLRSTMSEERWVLRFAPNIASDGEVVREVASAREQDMEIYEKRKGHEQLDEQQS
;
A
#
# COMPACT_ATOMS: atom_id res chain seq x y z
N MET A 1 7.81 -9.21 15.15
CA MET A 1 8.09 -9.39 13.71
C MET A 1 7.11 -10.42 13.16
N SER A 2 5.84 -10.12 13.28
CA SER A 2 4.74 -11.04 12.98
C SER A 2 3.69 -10.25 12.19
N THR A 3 2.89 -10.95 11.39
CA THR A 3 1.50 -10.60 10.99
C THR A 3 1.18 -9.92 9.66
N SER A 4 2.04 -9.87 8.64
CA SER A 4 1.53 -9.51 7.29
C SER A 4 0.63 -10.62 6.73
N GLY A 5 1.09 -11.88 6.77
CA GLY A 5 0.31 -13.02 6.27
C GLY A 5 -0.98 -13.31 7.06
N ASN A 6 -0.99 -13.03 8.36
CA ASN A 6 -2.18 -13.24 9.19
C ASN A 6 -3.28 -12.19 8.93
N ALA A 7 -2.88 -10.92 8.72
CA ALA A 7 -3.83 -9.86 8.42
C ALA A 7 -4.55 -10.10 7.08
N TYR A 8 -3.85 -10.57 6.05
CA TYR A 8 -4.48 -10.91 4.76
C TYR A 8 -5.43 -12.12 4.87
N ALA A 9 -5.13 -13.09 5.74
CA ALA A 9 -6.04 -14.20 6.00
C ALA A 9 -7.34 -13.72 6.68
N GLU A 10 -7.23 -12.86 7.68
CA GLU A 10 -8.39 -12.25 8.36
C GLU A 10 -9.25 -11.41 7.39
N ILE A 11 -8.62 -10.64 6.49
CA ILE A 11 -9.34 -9.88 5.45
C ILE A 11 -10.07 -10.83 4.49
N ASN A 12 -9.41 -11.91 4.05
CA ASN A 12 -10.05 -12.88 3.15
C ASN A 12 -11.22 -13.62 3.82
N GLU A 13 -11.14 -13.91 5.13
CA GLU A 13 -12.25 -14.48 5.87
C GLU A 13 -13.42 -13.48 6.01
N ASN A 14 -13.14 -12.21 6.29
CA ASN A 14 -14.18 -11.18 6.39
C ASN A 14 -14.90 -10.96 5.05
N PHE A 15 -14.18 -10.99 3.94
CA PHE A 15 -14.73 -10.82 2.58
C PHE A 15 -15.02 -12.16 1.87
N LYS A 16 -15.14 -13.26 2.63
CA LYS A 16 -15.38 -14.60 2.08
C LYS A 16 -16.62 -14.67 1.18
N ALA A 17 -17.66 -13.90 1.51
CA ALA A 17 -18.88 -13.78 0.70
C ALA A 17 -18.61 -13.31 -0.75
N ILE A 18 -17.52 -12.57 -0.99
CA ILE A 18 -17.16 -11.99 -2.28
C ILE A 18 -16.01 -12.76 -2.94
N VAL A 19 -15.11 -13.33 -2.15
CA VAL A 19 -13.97 -14.09 -2.68
C VAL A 19 -14.38 -15.49 -3.13
N GLN A 20 -15.41 -16.08 -2.51
CA GLN A 20 -15.79 -17.49 -2.68
C GLN A 20 -17.27 -17.68 -3.07
N PHE A 21 -17.94 -16.65 -3.64
CA PHE A 21 -19.38 -16.73 -3.95
C PHE A 21 -19.74 -17.87 -4.93
N GLU A 22 -18.81 -18.27 -5.81
CA GLU A 22 -19.00 -19.41 -6.72
C GLU A 22 -19.04 -20.75 -5.97
N THR A 23 -18.18 -20.91 -4.95
CA THR A 23 -17.96 -22.18 -4.25
C THR A 23 -18.92 -22.42 -3.07
N LEU A 24 -19.45 -21.35 -2.46
CA LEU A 24 -20.25 -21.44 -1.24
C LEU A 24 -21.71 -21.84 -1.51
N SER A 25 -22.30 -22.63 -0.61
CA SER A 25 -23.74 -22.92 -0.64
C SER A 25 -24.57 -21.67 -0.26
N ILE A 26 -25.86 -21.66 -0.60
CA ILE A 26 -26.75 -20.51 -0.35
C ILE A 26 -26.79 -20.14 1.14
N GLY A 27 -26.88 -21.14 2.03
CA GLY A 27 -26.92 -20.90 3.48
C GLY A 27 -25.60 -20.38 4.06
N GLU A 28 -24.45 -20.81 3.53
CA GLU A 28 -23.15 -20.28 3.95
C GLU A 28 -22.92 -18.85 3.44
N LEU A 29 -23.48 -18.53 2.27
CA LEU A 29 -23.44 -17.18 1.70
C LEU A 29 -24.20 -16.18 2.57
N GLU A 30 -25.37 -16.56 3.09
CA GLU A 30 -26.16 -15.72 4.00
C GLU A 30 -25.39 -15.43 5.30
N ILE A 31 -24.76 -16.45 5.90
CA ILE A 31 -23.96 -16.28 7.12
C ILE A 31 -22.75 -15.37 6.87
N ALA A 32 -22.06 -15.56 5.76
CA ALA A 32 -20.91 -14.73 5.39
C ALA A 32 -21.32 -13.29 5.08
N ALA A 33 -22.47 -13.09 4.44
CA ALA A 33 -23.05 -11.79 4.15
C ALA A 33 -23.49 -11.05 5.43
N ASP A 34 -24.13 -11.75 6.38
CA ASP A 34 -24.46 -11.21 7.70
C ASP A 34 -23.21 -10.83 8.48
N GLY A 35 -22.16 -11.66 8.41
CA GLY A 35 -20.85 -11.36 8.98
C GLY A 35 -20.26 -10.06 8.41
N LEU A 36 -20.30 -9.90 7.08
CA LEU A 36 -19.82 -8.71 6.41
C LEU A 36 -20.64 -7.46 6.76
N ARG A 37 -21.97 -7.56 6.83
CA ARG A 37 -22.87 -6.46 7.25
C ARG A 37 -22.56 -6.02 8.68
N SER A 38 -22.28 -6.97 9.58
CA SER A 38 -21.94 -6.63 10.97
C SER A 38 -20.63 -5.84 11.10
N LEU A 39 -19.69 -6.03 10.15
CA LEU A 39 -18.44 -5.28 10.10
C LEU A 39 -18.61 -3.88 9.49
N PHE A 40 -19.55 -3.72 8.56
CA PHE A 40 -19.78 -2.46 7.82
C PHE A 40 -21.27 -2.03 7.83
N PRO A 41 -21.83 -1.70 9.00
CA PRO A 41 -23.26 -1.38 9.13
C PRO A 41 -23.67 -0.05 8.46
N ASN A 42 -22.71 0.83 8.15
CA ASN A 42 -22.99 2.12 7.51
C ASN A 42 -22.90 2.05 5.97
N ASP A 43 -22.27 1.01 5.43
CA ASP A 43 -21.94 0.92 4.01
C ASP A 43 -22.73 -0.16 3.26
N LEU A 44 -23.27 -1.15 3.98
CA LEU A 44 -23.97 -2.30 3.41
C LEU A 44 -25.38 -2.43 3.96
N ASP A 45 -26.34 -2.54 3.04
CA ASP A 45 -27.77 -2.66 3.36
C ASP A 45 -28.22 -4.15 3.46
N ASP A 46 -29.42 -4.37 3.98
CA ASP A 46 -30.05 -5.69 4.13
C ASP A 46 -30.32 -6.36 2.77
N THR A 47 -30.28 -5.61 1.66
CA THR A 47 -30.40 -6.13 0.28
C THR A 47 -29.15 -6.84 -0.23
N LEU A 48 -28.04 -6.80 0.51
CA LEU A 48 -26.79 -7.45 0.09
C LEU A 48 -26.98 -8.96 -0.17
N ASN A 49 -27.75 -9.66 0.67
CA ASN A 49 -27.96 -11.10 0.51
C ASN A 49 -28.72 -11.41 -0.79
N THR A 50 -29.72 -10.61 -1.14
CA THR A 50 -30.54 -10.80 -2.34
C THR A 50 -29.74 -10.44 -3.61
N GLU A 51 -28.94 -9.37 -3.55
CA GLU A 51 -28.03 -8.98 -4.63
C GLU A 51 -26.99 -10.07 -4.91
N LEU A 52 -26.37 -10.65 -3.88
CA LEU A 52 -25.42 -11.75 -4.05
C LEU A 52 -26.07 -12.99 -4.66
N LEU A 53 -27.29 -13.34 -4.23
CA LEU A 53 -28.02 -14.47 -4.78
C LEU A 53 -28.38 -14.25 -6.27
N HIS A 54 -28.82 -13.04 -6.62
CA HIS A 54 -29.10 -12.66 -7.99
C HIS A 54 -27.85 -12.63 -8.86
N LEU A 55 -26.74 -12.14 -8.33
CA LEU A 55 -25.46 -12.15 -9.04
C LEU A 55 -25.00 -13.59 -9.31
N LYS A 56 -25.14 -14.49 -8.33
CA LYS A 56 -24.81 -15.91 -8.49
C LYS A 56 -25.63 -16.57 -9.59
N SER A 57 -26.94 -16.33 -9.63
CA SER A 57 -27.80 -16.87 -10.69
C SER A 57 -27.50 -16.23 -12.06
N HIS A 58 -27.17 -14.93 -12.08
CA HIS A 58 -26.77 -14.23 -13.28
C HIS A 58 -25.48 -14.82 -13.87
N LEU A 59 -24.46 -15.06 -13.05
CA LEU A 59 -23.21 -15.67 -13.50
C LEU A 59 -23.39 -17.12 -13.97
N ALA A 60 -24.29 -17.88 -13.35
CA ALA A 60 -24.64 -19.23 -13.81
C ALA A 60 -25.35 -19.24 -15.17
N ALA A 61 -25.98 -18.12 -15.56
CA ALA A 61 -26.62 -17.95 -16.86
C ALA A 61 -25.65 -17.46 -17.96
N LEU A 62 -24.44 -17.00 -17.59
CA LEU A 62 -23.41 -16.59 -18.54
C LEU A 62 -22.62 -17.80 -19.07
N ASP A 63 -22.11 -17.69 -20.29
CA ASP A 63 -21.25 -18.71 -20.90
C ASP A 63 -19.92 -18.85 -20.12
N GLN A 64 -19.38 -20.07 -20.04
CA GLN A 64 -18.22 -20.41 -19.18
C GLN A 64 -16.97 -19.57 -19.48
N ASN A 65 -16.86 -19.02 -20.69
CA ASN A 65 -15.72 -18.21 -21.13
C ASN A 65 -15.78 -16.75 -20.65
N ALA A 66 -16.95 -16.28 -20.16
CA ALA A 66 -17.17 -14.91 -19.72
C ALA A 66 -17.20 -14.77 -18.19
N VAL A 67 -17.03 -15.87 -17.44
CA VAL A 67 -17.12 -15.86 -15.98
C VAL A 67 -15.84 -15.23 -15.40
N PRO A 68 -15.95 -14.13 -14.63
CA PRO A 68 -14.81 -13.50 -14.01
C PRO A 68 -14.29 -14.36 -12.84
N HIS A 69 -13.13 -15.00 -13.02
CA HIS A 69 -12.51 -15.89 -12.03
C HIS A 69 -11.83 -15.18 -10.85
N THR A 70 -11.62 -13.87 -10.94
CA THR A 70 -10.99 -13.09 -9.85
C THR A 70 -11.91 -11.97 -9.39
N PRO A 71 -11.89 -11.57 -8.10
CA PRO A 71 -12.68 -10.43 -7.60
C PRO A 71 -12.39 -9.15 -8.38
N ILE A 72 -11.15 -8.97 -8.85
CA ILE A 72 -10.75 -7.81 -9.66
C ILE A 72 -11.41 -7.85 -11.03
N ASP A 73 -11.47 -9.02 -11.66
CA ASP A 73 -12.12 -9.17 -12.95
C ASP A 73 -13.63 -9.06 -12.83
N LEU A 74 -14.22 -9.49 -11.70
CA LEU A 74 -15.62 -9.26 -11.40
C LEU A 74 -15.92 -7.76 -11.25
N CYS A 75 -15.07 -7.00 -10.54
CA CYS A 75 -15.18 -5.53 -10.49
C CYS A 75 -15.18 -4.92 -11.89
N LYS A 76 -14.25 -5.34 -12.75
CA LYS A 76 -14.15 -4.82 -14.12
C LYS A 76 -15.40 -5.19 -14.92
N TRP A 77 -15.87 -6.42 -14.78
CA TRP A 77 -17.03 -6.92 -15.49
C TRP A 77 -18.31 -6.16 -15.10
N ILE A 78 -18.54 -5.92 -13.81
CA ILE A 78 -19.67 -5.11 -13.32
C ILE A 78 -19.60 -3.69 -13.89
N ARG A 79 -18.40 -3.10 -13.98
CA ARG A 79 -18.20 -1.76 -14.53
C ARG A 79 -18.40 -1.69 -16.04
N LEU A 80 -17.93 -2.69 -16.79
CA LEU A 80 -18.06 -2.74 -18.25
C LEU A 80 -19.52 -2.93 -18.69
N ASN A 81 -20.34 -3.58 -17.87
CA ASN A 81 -21.75 -3.83 -18.15
C ASN A 81 -22.69 -2.81 -17.48
N ASP A 82 -22.16 -1.74 -16.87
CA ASP A 82 -22.93 -0.72 -16.13
C ASP A 82 -23.87 -1.30 -15.04
N LEU A 83 -23.51 -2.44 -14.45
CA LEU A 83 -24.30 -3.15 -13.45
C LEU A 83 -24.15 -2.58 -12.02
N GLN A 84 -23.40 -1.49 -11.86
CA GLN A 84 -23.20 -0.81 -10.58
C GLN A 84 -24.53 -0.32 -9.98
N CYS A 85 -25.49 0.05 -10.82
CA CYS A 85 -26.82 0.46 -10.38
C CYS A 85 -27.72 -0.72 -9.96
N VAL A 86 -27.41 -1.92 -10.46
CA VAL A 86 -28.20 -3.14 -10.19
C VAL A 86 -27.70 -3.84 -8.93
N TYR A 87 -26.39 -3.82 -8.70
CA TYR A 87 -25.74 -4.45 -7.55
C TYR A 87 -24.84 -3.45 -6.79
N PRO A 88 -25.43 -2.37 -6.21
CA PRO A 88 -24.65 -1.32 -5.55
C PRO A 88 -23.90 -1.83 -4.32
N ASN A 89 -24.52 -2.70 -3.49
CA ASN A 89 -23.88 -3.22 -2.29
C ASN A 89 -22.71 -4.14 -2.64
N VAL A 90 -22.88 -4.94 -3.70
CA VAL A 90 -21.80 -5.81 -4.18
C VAL A 90 -20.64 -5.00 -4.76
N ASP A 91 -20.89 -3.95 -5.55
CA ASP A 91 -19.82 -3.05 -6.04
C ASP A 91 -19.07 -2.39 -4.87
N ILE A 92 -19.79 -1.87 -3.88
CA ILE A 92 -19.18 -1.26 -2.69
C ILE A 92 -18.27 -2.27 -1.99
N ALA A 93 -18.76 -3.48 -1.73
CA ALA A 93 -18.03 -4.49 -1.00
C ALA A 93 -16.80 -5.01 -1.80
N LEU A 94 -16.92 -5.13 -3.12
CA LEU A 94 -15.83 -5.43 -4.05
C LEU A 94 -14.75 -4.33 -4.08
N ARG A 95 -15.16 -3.06 -4.04
CA ARG A 95 -14.23 -1.94 -3.91
C ARG A 95 -13.51 -1.99 -2.57
N MET A 96 -14.23 -2.20 -1.47
CA MET A 96 -13.61 -2.33 -0.15
C MET A 96 -12.54 -3.43 -0.14
N TYR A 97 -12.85 -4.59 -0.70
CA TYR A 97 -11.90 -5.69 -0.83
C TYR A 97 -10.66 -5.31 -1.64
N THR A 98 -10.83 -4.68 -2.81
CA THR A 98 -9.73 -4.31 -3.70
C THR A 98 -8.87 -3.15 -3.17
N PHE A 99 -9.46 -2.22 -2.42
CA PHE A 99 -8.73 -1.11 -1.80
C PHE A 99 -7.97 -1.52 -0.55
N THR A 100 -8.43 -2.51 0.22
CA THR A 100 -7.78 -2.95 1.47
C THR A 100 -6.29 -3.30 1.30
N PRO A 101 -5.86 -4.12 0.31
CA PRO A 101 -4.43 -4.37 0.10
C PRO A 101 -3.70 -3.14 -0.47
N ALA A 102 -4.36 -2.33 -1.31
CA ALA A 102 -3.76 -1.15 -1.92
C ALA A 102 -3.45 -0.05 -0.90
N THR A 103 -4.36 0.18 0.06
CA THR A 103 -4.17 1.14 1.15
C THR A 103 -3.10 0.66 2.12
N ASN A 104 -3.08 -0.64 2.46
CA ASN A 104 -2.04 -1.19 3.34
C ASN A 104 -0.65 -1.05 2.71
N TYR A 105 -0.49 -1.40 1.42
CA TYR A 105 0.79 -1.23 0.72
C TYR A 105 1.23 0.24 0.65
N SER A 106 0.31 1.16 0.34
CA SER A 106 0.60 2.60 0.30
C SER A 106 1.02 3.13 1.67
N ALA A 107 0.34 2.71 2.74
CA ALA A 107 0.67 3.07 4.11
C ALA A 107 2.06 2.52 4.50
N GLU A 108 2.32 1.24 4.27
CA GLU A 108 3.63 0.60 4.51
C GLU A 108 4.76 1.35 3.78
N ARG A 109 4.56 1.68 2.50
CA ARG A 109 5.53 2.44 1.69
C ARG A 109 5.80 3.82 2.29
N SER A 110 4.74 4.54 2.66
CA SER A 110 4.82 5.88 3.25
C SER A 110 5.51 5.88 4.60
N PHE A 111 5.14 4.97 5.51
CA PHE A 111 5.80 4.81 6.81
C PHE A 111 7.25 4.37 6.68
N SER A 112 7.56 3.50 5.70
CA SER A 112 8.93 3.09 5.42
C SER A 112 9.79 4.25 4.93
N CYS A 113 9.25 5.12 4.08
CA CYS A 113 9.90 6.37 3.65
C CYS A 113 10.18 7.29 4.85
N LEU A 114 9.16 7.60 5.66
CA LEU A 114 9.30 8.42 6.86
C LEU A 114 10.34 7.86 7.84
N ARG A 115 10.36 6.54 8.02
CA ARG A 115 11.34 5.87 8.87
C ARG A 115 12.76 6.05 8.33
N ARG A 116 12.98 5.96 7.02
CA ARG A 116 14.29 6.22 6.40
C ARG A 116 14.72 7.67 6.60
N VAL A 117 13.85 8.64 6.35
CA VAL A 117 14.14 10.08 6.54
C VAL A 117 14.50 10.37 8.00
N LYS A 118 13.71 9.86 8.95
CA LYS A 118 13.97 10.03 10.39
C LYS A 118 15.30 9.39 10.81
N ASN A 119 15.61 8.22 10.29
CA ASN A 119 16.87 7.54 10.58
C ASN A 119 18.07 8.33 10.04
N TYR A 120 17.98 8.83 8.81
CA TYR A 120 19.02 9.67 8.20
C TYR A 120 19.29 10.94 9.03
N LEU A 121 18.24 11.69 9.38
CA LEU A 121 18.39 12.89 10.21
C LEU A 121 19.02 12.58 11.59
N ARG A 122 18.63 11.44 12.19
CA ARG A 122 19.20 11.01 13.47
C ARG A 122 20.66 10.58 13.35
N SER A 123 21.05 9.90 12.27
CA SER A 123 22.44 9.52 12.05
C SER A 123 23.30 10.75 11.82
N THR A 124 22.87 11.71 11.00
CA THR A 124 23.63 12.95 10.74
C THR A 124 23.80 13.78 12.01
N MET A 125 22.75 13.98 12.81
CA MET A 125 22.86 14.70 14.09
C MET A 125 23.76 13.98 15.12
N SER A 126 23.75 12.64 15.10
CA SER A 126 24.63 11.85 15.96
C SER A 126 26.08 11.95 15.48
N GLU A 127 26.30 11.87 14.18
CA GLU A 127 27.61 12.01 13.54
C GLU A 127 28.19 13.40 13.82
N GLU A 128 27.43 14.48 13.66
CA GLU A 128 27.86 15.84 14.01
C GLU A 128 28.24 15.97 15.49
N ARG A 129 27.43 15.40 16.40
CA ARG A 129 27.74 15.38 17.83
C ARG A 129 29.01 14.58 18.14
N TRP A 130 29.20 13.45 17.46
CA TRP A 130 30.43 12.65 17.57
C TRP A 130 31.63 13.42 17.05
N VAL A 131 31.55 14.01 15.86
CA VAL A 131 32.61 14.84 15.30
C VAL A 131 32.95 15.99 16.26
N LEU A 132 31.98 16.74 16.77
CA LEU A 132 32.22 17.82 17.73
C LEU A 132 32.88 17.35 19.04
N ARG A 133 32.50 16.18 19.55
CA ARG A 133 33.03 15.67 20.83
C ARG A 133 34.42 15.04 20.69
N PHE A 134 34.73 14.45 19.54
CA PHE A 134 35.97 13.72 19.33
C PHE A 134 37.02 14.52 18.55
N ALA A 135 36.64 15.51 17.74
CA ALA A 135 37.57 16.38 17.03
C ALA A 135 38.61 17.07 17.93
N PRO A 136 38.30 17.56 19.15
CA PRO A 136 39.32 18.16 20.02
C PRO A 136 40.38 17.15 20.49
N ASN A 137 39.98 15.89 20.70
CA ASN A 137 40.90 14.82 21.11
C ASN A 137 41.76 14.32 19.95
N ILE A 138 41.22 14.31 18.73
CA ILE A 138 41.96 13.95 17.52
C ILE A 138 42.88 15.12 17.09
N ALA A 139 42.48 16.36 17.34
CA ALA A 139 43.28 17.54 17.02
C ALA A 139 44.53 17.74 17.90
N SER A 140 44.61 17.03 19.03
CA SER A 140 45.85 16.91 19.80
C SER A 140 46.93 16.12 19.04
N ASP A 141 46.55 15.26 18.10
CA ASP A 141 47.44 14.61 17.13
C ASP A 141 47.46 15.46 15.85
N GLY A 142 48.26 16.53 15.87
CA GLY A 142 48.20 17.66 14.92
C GLY A 142 48.43 17.38 13.42
N GLU A 143 48.64 16.13 13.02
CA GLU A 143 48.84 15.72 11.63
C GLU A 143 47.51 15.44 10.91
N VAL A 144 46.52 14.86 11.61
CA VAL A 144 45.26 14.38 11.01
C VAL A 144 44.29 15.54 10.68
N VAL A 145 44.38 16.66 11.40
CA VAL A 145 43.49 17.82 11.23
C VAL A 145 43.68 18.50 9.88
N ARG A 146 44.92 18.58 9.39
CA ARG A 146 45.22 19.21 8.10
C ARG A 146 44.67 18.39 6.94
N GLU A 147 44.71 17.07 7.07
CA GLU A 147 44.24 16.14 6.04
C GLU A 147 42.70 16.07 5.99
N VAL A 148 42.03 16.03 7.14
CA VAL A 148 40.56 16.04 7.21
C VAL A 148 39.97 17.40 6.77
N ALA A 149 40.64 18.52 7.07
CA ALA A 149 40.22 19.83 6.57
C ALA A 149 40.34 19.93 5.04
N SER A 150 41.47 19.47 4.48
CA SER A 150 41.69 19.37 3.03
C SER A 150 40.63 18.49 2.35
N ALA A 151 40.29 17.33 2.94
CA ALA A 151 39.29 16.43 2.39
C ALA A 151 37.88 17.05 2.38
N ARG A 152 37.50 17.79 3.44
CA ARG A 152 36.20 18.49 3.49
C ARG A 152 36.09 19.62 2.46
N GLU A 153 37.18 20.34 2.20
CA GLU A 153 37.22 21.37 1.16
C GLU A 153 37.05 20.76 -0.24
N GLN A 154 37.73 19.64 -0.50
CA GLN A 154 37.60 18.90 -1.77
C GLN A 154 36.18 18.34 -1.96
N ASP A 155 35.58 17.75 -0.93
CA ASP A 155 34.22 17.21 -0.99
C ASP A 155 33.17 18.31 -1.23
N MET A 156 33.35 19.50 -0.64
CA MET A 156 32.47 20.66 -0.88
C MET A 156 32.62 21.19 -2.31
N GLU A 157 33.84 21.21 -2.84
CA GLU A 157 34.11 21.63 -4.22
C GLU A 157 33.53 20.64 -5.26
N ILE A 158 33.56 19.34 -4.96
CA ILE A 158 32.91 18.30 -5.77
C ILE A 158 31.38 18.41 -5.70
N TYR A 159 30.82 18.79 -4.54
CA TYR A 159 29.37 19.00 -4.39
C TYR A 159 28.88 20.20 -5.22
N GLU A 160 29.58 21.34 -5.17
CA GLU A 160 29.25 22.52 -5.97
C GLU A 160 29.41 22.26 -7.48
N LYS A 161 30.46 21.54 -7.91
CA LYS A 161 30.63 21.15 -9.32
C LYS A 161 29.50 20.24 -9.83
N ARG A 162 29.00 19.32 -9.01
CA ARG A 162 27.87 18.44 -9.39
C ARG A 162 26.54 19.19 -9.46
N LYS A 163 26.29 20.11 -8.52
CA LYS A 163 25.08 20.94 -8.50
C LYS A 163 25.01 21.93 -9.67
N GLY A 164 26.17 22.40 -10.15
CA GLY A 164 26.26 23.22 -11.36
C GLY A 164 26.03 22.45 -12.66
N HIS A 165 26.42 21.17 -12.72
CA HIS A 165 26.16 20.31 -13.88
C HIS A 165 24.68 19.93 -14.02
N GLU A 166 23.99 19.63 -12.92
CA GLU A 166 22.54 19.35 -12.95
C GLU A 166 21.69 20.55 -13.42
N GLN A 167 22.14 21.78 -13.21
CA GLN A 167 21.43 22.99 -13.67
C GLN A 167 21.65 23.33 -15.16
N LEU A 168 22.70 22.79 -15.79
CA LEU A 168 22.97 22.99 -17.21
C LEU A 168 22.19 21.99 -18.09
N ASP A 169 21.95 20.79 -17.58
CA ASP A 169 21.14 19.76 -18.27
C ASP A 169 19.63 20.11 -18.29
N GLU A 170 19.13 20.87 -17.31
CA GLU A 170 17.75 21.37 -17.29
C GLU A 170 17.49 22.58 -18.22
N GLN A 171 18.53 23.25 -18.73
CA GLN A 171 18.39 24.38 -19.66
C GLN A 171 18.60 24.01 -21.14
N GLN A 172 18.89 22.74 -21.45
CA GLN A 172 19.06 22.23 -22.81
C GLN A 172 18.08 21.10 -23.21
N SER A 173 17.01 20.86 -22.44
CA SER A 173 15.83 20.09 -22.87
C SER A 173 14.63 20.99 -23.14
#